data_AF-A0A527XL30-F1
#
_entry.id   AF-A0A527XL30-F1
#
_cell.length_a   1.000
_cell.length_b   1.000
_cell.length_c   1.000
_cell.angle_alpha   90.00
_cell.angle_beta   90.00
_cell.angle_gamma   90.00
#
_symmetry.space_group_name_H-M   'P 1'
#
loop_
_entity.id
_entity.type
_entity.pdbx_description
1 polymer ?
#
loop_
_entity_poly.entity_id
_entity_poly.type
_entity_poly.pdbx_seq_one_letter_code
_entity_poly.pdbx_strand_id
1 'polypeptide(L)'
;PKEGKLTFAKTIAEAVADADFIQESVPERLDLKHRVLAEIDAHAPANAIVGSSTSGIKPTDMQVAMKKHPERLVVGHPFNPVYLL
;
A
#
# COMPACT_ATOMS: atom_id res chain seq x y z
N PRO A 1 -6.00 19.53 -14.28
CA PRO A 1 -6.84 19.22 -13.10
C PRO A 1 -6.54 20.25 -12.00
N LYS A 2 -7.43 20.45 -11.02
CA LYS A 2 -7.07 21.24 -9.84
C LYS A 2 -5.97 20.51 -9.07
N GLU A 3 -5.01 21.26 -8.53
CA GLU A 3 -3.96 20.70 -7.70
C GLU A 3 -4.54 20.03 -6.45
N GLY A 4 -3.97 18.89 -6.08
CA GLY A 4 -4.39 18.13 -4.90
C GLY A 4 -3.92 18.78 -3.59
N LYS A 5 -4.19 18.11 -2.47
CA LYS A 5 -3.65 18.47 -1.16
C LYS A 5 -2.63 17.44 -0.72
N LEU A 6 -1.56 17.88 -0.05
CA LEU A 6 -0.58 17.02 0.58
C LEU A 6 -0.65 17.20 2.10
N THR A 7 -0.77 16.08 2.81
CA THR A 7 -0.79 16.04 4.29
C THR A 7 0.08 14.90 4.78
N PHE A 8 0.72 15.07 5.93
CA PHE A 8 1.50 14.04 6.59
C PHE A 8 0.72 13.52 7.80
N ALA A 9 0.58 12.20 7.89
CA ALA A 9 0.02 11.51 9.05
C ALA A 9 1.15 10.99 9.95
N LYS A 10 0.90 10.83 11.25
CA LYS A 10 1.89 10.30 12.19
C LYS A 10 1.89 8.78 12.24
N THR A 11 0.78 8.16 11.83
CA THR A 11 0.58 6.71 11.86
C THR A 11 -0.02 6.23 10.54
N ILE A 12 0.13 4.93 10.23
CA ILE A 12 -0.51 4.32 9.06
C ILE A 12 -2.02 4.35 9.22
N ALA A 13 -2.53 4.05 10.42
CA ALA A 13 -3.96 4.08 10.72
C ALA A 13 -4.62 5.42 10.35
N GLU A 14 -4.01 6.54 10.74
CA GLU A 14 -4.48 7.89 10.35
C GLU A 14 -4.41 8.12 8.84
N ALA A 15 -3.35 7.63 8.18
CA ALA A 15 -3.14 7.86 6.75
C ALA A 15 -4.15 7.12 5.86
N VAL A 16 -4.62 5.94 6.30
CA VAL A 16 -5.42 5.04 5.46
C VAL A 16 -6.91 5.02 5.77
N ALA A 17 -7.34 5.64 6.88
CA ALA A 17 -8.69 5.52 7.42
C ALA A 17 -9.81 5.83 6.40
N ASP A 18 -9.59 6.81 5.52
CA ASP A 18 -10.54 7.28 4.51
C ASP A 18 -9.99 7.17 3.08
N ALA A 19 -8.96 6.33 2.86
CA ALA A 19 -8.30 6.22 1.56
C ALA A 19 -9.05 5.27 0.62
N ASP A 20 -9.27 5.70 -0.64
CA ASP A 20 -9.78 4.83 -1.71
C ASP A 20 -8.66 3.98 -2.35
N PHE A 21 -7.43 4.49 -2.34
CA PHE A 21 -6.25 3.85 -2.91
C PHE A 21 -5.03 4.10 -2.02
N ILE A 22 -4.24 3.06 -1.79
CA ILE A 22 -3.07 3.07 -0.90
C ILE A 22 -1.88 2.47 -1.66
N GLN A 23 -0.77 3.20 -1.74
CA GLN A 23 0.48 2.69 -2.34
C GLN A 23 1.53 2.40 -1.25
N GLU A 24 1.83 1.14 -1.02
CA GLU A 24 2.94 0.68 -0.19
C GLU A 24 4.27 0.83 -0.96
N SER A 25 5.19 1.64 -0.42
CA SER A 25 6.50 1.93 -1.01
C SER A 25 7.65 1.84 0.01
N VAL A 26 7.55 0.93 0.98
CA VAL A 26 8.66 0.63 1.89
C VAL A 26 9.77 -0.15 1.17
N PRO A 27 11.00 -0.20 1.73
CA PRO A 27 12.09 -0.99 1.17
C PRO A 27 11.71 -2.43 0.81
N GLU A 28 12.42 -3.00 -0.16
CA GLU A 28 12.19 -4.35 -0.71
C GLU A 28 12.60 -5.46 0.28
N ARG A 29 11.82 -5.57 1.36
CA ARG A 29 12.02 -6.48 2.48
C ARG A 29 10.67 -7.06 2.90
N LEU A 30 10.51 -8.38 2.73
CA LEU A 30 9.24 -9.06 2.96
C LEU A 30 8.72 -8.88 4.40
N ASP A 31 9.61 -8.96 5.40
CA ASP A 31 9.26 -8.78 6.82
C ASP A 31 8.71 -7.38 7.14
N LEU A 32 9.24 -6.36 6.45
CA LEU A 32 8.77 -4.98 6.61
C LEU A 32 7.44 -4.77 5.87
N LYS A 33 7.33 -5.29 4.64
CA LYS A 33 6.08 -5.24 3.87
C LYS A 33 4.94 -5.93 4.59
N HIS A 34 5.18 -7.11 5.19
CA HIS A 34 4.19 -7.81 6.00
C HIS A 34 3.66 -6.96 7.15
N ARG A 35 4.55 -6.31 7.91
CA ARG A 35 4.13 -5.44 9.03
C ARG A 35 3.25 -4.29 8.55
N VAL A 36 3.68 -3.61 7.49
CA VAL A 36 2.94 -2.46 6.93
C VAL A 36 1.61 -2.88 6.30
N LEU A 37 1.60 -3.94 5.50
CA LEU A 37 0.38 -4.45 4.87
C LEU A 37 -0.62 -4.98 5.89
N ALA A 38 -0.17 -5.58 7.00
CA ALA A 38 -1.06 -5.98 8.09
C ALA A 38 -1.70 -4.76 8.78
N GLU A 39 -0.96 -3.67 8.98
CA GLU A 39 -1.47 -2.44 9.59
C GLU A 39 -2.44 -1.71 8.64
N ILE A 40 -2.09 -1.61 7.35
CA ILE A 40 -2.99 -1.13 6.29
C ILE A 40 -4.27 -1.95 6.30
N ASP A 41 -4.17 -3.28 6.30
CA ASP A 41 -5.32 -4.15 6.23
C ASP A 41 -6.24 -4.02 7.47
N ALA A 42 -5.65 -3.74 8.64
CA ALA A 42 -6.38 -3.55 9.88
C ALA A 42 -7.22 -2.26 9.89
N HIS A 43 -6.76 -1.19 9.24
CA HIS A 43 -7.29 0.17 9.39
C HIS A 43 -7.91 0.78 8.12
N ALA A 44 -7.58 0.29 6.93
CA ALA A 44 -8.12 0.80 5.67
C ALA A 44 -9.57 0.33 5.42
N PRO A 45 -10.42 1.15 4.76
CA PRO A 45 -11.75 0.74 4.30
C PRO A 45 -11.70 -0.56 3.49
N ALA A 46 -12.68 -1.45 3.66
CA ALA A 46 -12.68 -2.75 2.97
C ALA A 46 -12.65 -2.64 1.44
N ASN A 47 -13.17 -1.54 0.89
CA ASN A 47 -13.21 -1.24 -0.54
C ASN A 47 -11.94 -0.53 -1.06
N ALA A 48 -10.99 -0.16 -0.20
CA ALA A 48 -9.75 0.50 -0.61
C ALA A 48 -8.83 -0.47 -1.36
N ILE A 49 -8.30 -0.05 -2.51
CA ILE A 49 -7.30 -0.84 -3.25
C ILE A 49 -5.92 -0.59 -2.64
N VAL A 50 -5.15 -1.67 -2.44
CA VAL A 50 -3.78 -1.60 -1.92
C VAL A 50 -2.80 -2.00 -3.02
N GLY A 51 -1.97 -1.07 -3.47
CA GLY A 51 -0.87 -1.31 -4.39
C GLY A 51 0.45 -1.49 -3.65
N SER A 52 1.29 -2.44 -4.08
CA SER A 52 2.71 -2.51 -3.67
C SER A 52 3.64 -2.12 -4.80
N SER A 53 4.66 -1.31 -4.49
CA SER A 53 5.75 -0.94 -5.40
C SER A 53 6.79 -2.04 -5.60
N THR A 54 6.59 -3.25 -5.07
CA THR A 54 7.57 -4.34 -5.19
C THR A 54 7.95 -4.64 -6.64
N SER A 55 9.23 -4.95 -6.86
CA SER A 55 9.77 -5.32 -8.17
C SER A 55 9.84 -6.83 -8.40
N GLY A 56 9.81 -7.64 -7.33
CA GLY A 56 10.03 -9.08 -7.46
C GLY A 56 9.36 -9.97 -6.41
N ILE A 57 8.75 -9.42 -5.37
CA ILE A 57 8.04 -10.21 -4.37
C ILE A 57 6.66 -10.57 -4.93
N LYS A 58 6.28 -11.85 -4.83
CA LYS A 58 4.98 -12.29 -5.33
C LYS A 58 3.85 -11.67 -4.50
N PRO A 59 2.72 -11.27 -5.13
CA PRO A 59 1.55 -10.81 -4.39
C PRO A 59 1.12 -11.82 -3.32
N THR A 60 1.10 -13.11 -3.65
CA THR A 60 0.72 -14.18 -2.72
C THR A 60 1.60 -14.24 -1.48
N ASP A 61 2.90 -13.97 -1.61
CA ASP A 61 3.83 -13.99 -0.49
C ASP A 61 3.59 -12.79 0.44
N MET A 62 3.14 -11.65 -0.09
CA MET A 62 2.78 -10.47 0.70
C MET A 62 1.39 -10.59 1.34
N GLN A 63 0.42 -11.13 0.61
CA GLN A 63 -0.98 -11.29 1.05
C GLN A 63 -1.13 -12.08 2.34
N VAL A 64 -0.19 -12.99 2.65
CA VAL A 64 -0.24 -13.81 3.88
C VAL A 64 -0.34 -12.99 5.18
N ALA A 65 0.11 -11.73 5.16
CA ALA A 65 0.06 -10.83 6.30
C ALA A 65 -1.29 -10.09 6.44
N MET A 66 -2.10 -10.06 5.38
CA MET A 66 -3.41 -9.41 5.34
C MET A 66 -4.49 -10.42 5.75
N LYS A 67 -5.19 -10.14 6.86
CA LYS A 67 -6.13 -11.08 7.50
C LYS A 67 -7.59 -10.80 7.18
N LYS A 68 -7.93 -9.55 6.88
CA LYS A 68 -9.31 -9.09 6.65
C LYS A 68 -9.66 -9.12 5.18
N HIS A 69 -8.84 -8.48 4.34
CA HIS A 69 -9.14 -8.29 2.92
C HIS A 69 -7.89 -8.45 2.04
N PRO A 70 -7.27 -9.64 1.97
CA PRO A 70 -6.09 -9.88 1.13
C PRO A 70 -6.37 -9.73 -0.37
N GLU A 71 -7.61 -9.94 -0.82
CA GLU A 71 -8.03 -9.91 -2.23
C GLU A 71 -7.84 -8.56 -2.93
N ARG A 72 -7.69 -7.47 -2.16
CA ARG A 72 -7.52 -6.10 -2.67
C ARG A 72 -6.06 -5.69 -2.91
N LEU A 73 -5.10 -6.58 -2.62
CA LEU A 73 -3.69 -6.32 -2.90
C LEU A 73 -3.38 -6.54 -4.38
N VAL A 74 -2.80 -5.53 -5.00
CA VAL A 74 -2.25 -5.59 -6.37
C VAL A 74 -0.77 -5.17 -6.37
N VAL A 75 0.00 -5.66 -7.33
CA VAL A 75 1.35 -5.13 -7.58
C VAL A 75 1.20 -3.97 -8.57
N GLY A 76 1.47 -2.77 -8.08
CA GLY A 76 1.48 -1.52 -8.83
C GLY A 76 2.90 -1.01 -8.95
N HIS A 77 3.76 -1.77 -9.66
CA HIS A 77 5.19 -1.50 -9.78
C HIS A 77 5.46 -0.31 -10.71
N PRO A 78 5.99 0.81 -10.19
CA PRO A 78 6.31 1.96 -11.02
C PRO A 78 7.68 1.81 -11.70
N PHE A 79 7.93 2.60 -12.74
CA PHE A 79 9.27 2.77 -13.30
C PHE A 79 9.90 4.06 -12.75
N ASN A 80 11.19 4.00 -12.41
CA ASN A 80 11.93 5.14 -11.89
C ASN A 80 12.59 5.92 -13.05
N PRO A 81 12.46 7.25 -13.14
CA PRO A 81 11.78 8.16 -12.22
C PRO A 81 10.27 8.29 -12.48
N VAL A 82 9.50 8.17 -11.40
CA VAL A 82 8.03 8.00 -11.42
C VAL A 82 7.23 9.17 -12.00
N TYR A 83 7.87 10.33 -12.22
CA TYR A 83 7.23 11.56 -12.70
C TYR A 83 7.65 11.94 -14.12
N LEU A 84 8.56 11.19 -14.75
CA LEU A 84 9.00 11.44 -16.14
C LEU A 84 8.40 10.47 -17.16
N LEU A 85 7.64 9.47 -16.69
CA LEU A 85 7.00 8.42 -17.50
C LEU A 85 5.49 8.52 -17.32
#